data_AF-A0A4S3JP93-F1
#
_entry.id   AF-A0A4S3JP93-F1
#
_cell.length_a   1.000
_cell.length_b   1.000
_cell.length_c   1.000
_cell.angle_alpha   90.00
_cell.angle_beta   90.00
_cell.angle_gamma   90.00
#
_symmetry.space_group_name_H-M   'P 1'
#
loop_
_entity.id
_entity.type
_entity.pdbx_description
1 polymer ?
#
loop_
_entity_poly.entity_id
_entity_poly.type
_entity_poly.pdbx_seq_one_letter_code
_entity_poly.pdbx_strand_id
1 'polypeptide(L)'
;MSSFPIQPTLYENSCLVRFSDSQSLLFSIAIPFFGTHSTHTENDRSLCRWKYLSFGVATHRAEDWTVACLLKSESVCQSRNCGHVLNLERGRRFQEWTVVARLWGFQESTNSLGCKVAASKRGTRIAVANWKRLYIWALEPDALIEQNGNGFYPPSSRSERCDMIELRPIVLSLDAVCFKLQFTHNENELVAITDRGIVYWDVGPFGRGQRKTQQLVI
;
A
#
# COMPACT_ATOMS: atom_id res chain seq x y z
N MET A 1 31.92 -18.10 17.36
CA MET A 1 31.23 -16.83 17.01
C MET A 1 30.77 -16.95 15.56
N SER A 2 29.56 -17.49 15.35
CA SER A 2 28.98 -17.66 14.01
C SER A 2 27.91 -16.59 13.79
N SER A 3 28.06 -15.86 12.69
CA SER A 3 27.18 -14.80 12.23
C SER A 3 25.77 -15.31 12.01
N PHE A 4 24.78 -14.69 12.64
CA PHE A 4 23.39 -14.77 12.19
C PHE A 4 23.23 -13.84 10.98
N PRO A 5 22.89 -14.32 9.78
CA PRO A 5 22.29 -13.44 8.80
C PRO A 5 20.82 -13.28 9.21
N ILE A 6 20.48 -12.17 9.86
CA ILE A 6 19.08 -11.73 9.92
C ILE A 6 18.79 -11.09 8.56
N GLN A 7 18.65 -11.93 7.54
CA GLN A 7 17.93 -11.54 6.33
C GLN A 7 16.45 -11.43 6.71
N PRO A 8 15.77 -10.30 6.50
CA PRO A 8 14.33 -10.27 6.62
C PRO A 8 13.76 -11.20 5.54
N THR A 9 13.14 -12.29 5.98
CA THR A 9 12.38 -13.23 5.14
C THR A 9 11.13 -12.55 4.59
N LEU A 10 11.29 -11.70 3.58
CA LEU A 10 10.20 -11.21 2.72
C LEU A 10 9.95 -12.14 1.51
N TYR A 11 10.34 -13.41 1.60
CA TYR A 11 10.17 -14.39 0.53
C TYR A 11 8.76 -15.01 0.45
N GLU A 12 7.83 -14.74 1.36
CA GLU A 12 6.57 -15.51 1.39
C GLU A 12 5.41 -15.01 0.52
N ASN A 13 5.50 -13.83 -0.12
CA ASN A 13 4.52 -13.34 -1.11
C ASN A 13 5.20 -12.52 -2.23
N SER A 14 6.13 -13.14 -2.96
CA SER A 14 6.71 -12.53 -4.17
C SER A 14 5.95 -12.97 -5.42
N CYS A 15 5.62 -12.04 -6.32
CA CYS A 15 4.91 -12.32 -7.57
C CYS A 15 5.53 -11.51 -8.73
N LEU A 16 5.66 -12.14 -9.90
CA LEU A 16 6.08 -11.45 -11.10
C LEU A 16 4.88 -10.69 -11.67
N VAL A 17 4.98 -9.36 -11.73
CA VAL A 17 3.89 -8.50 -12.20
C VAL A 17 4.39 -7.64 -13.36
N ARG A 18 3.57 -7.52 -14.39
CA ARG A 18 3.82 -6.59 -15.50
C ARG A 18 3.80 -5.16 -14.97
N PHE A 19 4.94 -4.48 -15.05
CA PHE A 19 5.11 -3.10 -14.61
C PHE A 19 4.91 -2.11 -15.76
N SER A 20 5.41 -2.45 -16.95
CA SER A 20 5.21 -1.68 -18.18
C SER A 20 4.98 -2.62 -19.37
N ASP A 21 4.83 -2.07 -20.58
CA ASP A 21 4.61 -2.87 -21.78
C ASP A 21 5.72 -3.90 -22.04
N SER A 22 6.96 -3.57 -21.70
CA SER A 22 8.15 -4.39 -21.97
C SER A 22 8.83 -4.93 -20.70
N GLN A 23 8.33 -4.58 -19.50
CA GLN A 23 9.01 -4.89 -18.25
C GLN A 23 8.08 -5.55 -17.23
N SER A 24 8.51 -6.69 -16.70
CA SER A 24 7.93 -7.31 -15.52
C SER A 24 8.90 -7.24 -14.36
N LEU A 25 8.40 -6.97 -13.16
CA LEU A 25 9.19 -6.89 -11.95
C LEU A 25 8.69 -7.90 -10.92
N LEU A 26 9.62 -8.44 -10.13
CA LEU A 26 9.28 -9.30 -9.00
C LEU A 26 8.89 -8.43 -7.81
N PHE A 27 7.59 -8.33 -7.53
CA PHE A 27 7.05 -7.56 -6.41
C PHE A 27 6.96 -8.42 -5.15
N SER A 28 7.41 -7.86 -4.03
CA SER A 28 7.01 -8.31 -2.69
C SER A 28 5.71 -7.59 -2.33
N ILE A 29 4.63 -8.35 -2.12
CA ILE A 29 3.27 -7.80 -1.98
C ILE A 29 2.78 -7.99 -0.54
N ALA A 30 2.35 -6.88 0.08
CA ALA A 30 1.77 -6.86 1.41
C ALA A 30 0.34 -7.40 1.42
N ILE A 31 -0.18 -7.67 2.62
CA ILE A 31 -1.60 -7.99 2.80
C ILE A 31 -2.49 -6.89 2.23
N PRO A 32 -3.68 -7.23 1.67
CA PRO A 32 -4.61 -6.24 1.18
C PRO A 32 -5.01 -5.23 2.24
N PHE A 33 -5.10 -3.95 1.86
CA PHE A 33 -5.55 -2.86 2.73
C PHE A 33 -6.95 -2.36 2.38
N PHE A 34 -7.45 -2.72 1.20
CA PHE A 34 -8.78 -2.34 0.73
C PHE A 34 -9.32 -3.45 -0.18
N GLY A 35 -10.64 -3.59 -0.24
CA GLY A 35 -11.26 -4.51 -1.16
C GLY A 35 -12.76 -4.30 -1.28
N THR A 36 -13.31 -4.72 -2.41
CA THR A 36 -14.74 -4.66 -2.70
C THR A 36 -15.28 -6.05 -2.96
N HIS A 37 -16.58 -6.20 -2.72
CA HIS A 37 -17.31 -7.43 -2.91
C HIS A 37 -18.65 -7.08 -3.53
N SER A 38 -18.98 -7.70 -4.67
CA SER A 38 -20.27 -7.52 -5.32
C SER A 38 -20.79 -8.85 -5.85
N THR A 39 -22.11 -9.00 -5.82
CA THR A 39 -22.82 -10.14 -6.38
C THR A 39 -23.67 -9.64 -7.53
N HIS A 40 -23.61 -10.30 -8.68
CA HIS A 40 -24.41 -9.97 -9.86
C HIS A 40 -24.90 -11.24 -10.55
N THR A 41 -26.07 -11.17 -11.18
CA THR A 41 -26.64 -12.27 -11.93
C THR A 41 -26.29 -12.11 -13.41
N GLU A 42 -25.61 -13.10 -13.98
CA GLU A 42 -25.25 -13.15 -15.39
C GLU A 42 -25.62 -14.53 -15.95
N ASN A 43 -26.40 -14.59 -17.03
CA ASN A 43 -26.86 -15.84 -17.65
C ASN A 43 -27.48 -16.85 -16.65
N ASP A 44 -28.41 -16.39 -15.79
CA ASP A 44 -29.03 -17.16 -14.69
C ASP A 44 -28.05 -17.75 -13.65
N ARG A 45 -26.79 -17.30 -13.67
CA ARG A 45 -25.77 -17.65 -12.67
C ARG A 45 -25.50 -16.45 -11.79
N SER A 46 -25.60 -16.66 -10.49
CA SER A 46 -25.14 -15.68 -9.51
C SER A 46 -23.62 -15.74 -9.42
N LEU A 47 -22.96 -14.66 -9.80
CA LEU A 47 -21.52 -14.46 -9.76
C LEU A 47 -21.16 -13.57 -8.59
N CYS A 48 -20.10 -13.95 -7.90
CA CYS A 48 -19.54 -13.28 -6.77
C CYS A 48 -18.14 -12.78 -7.16
N ARG A 49 -17.93 -11.47 -7.14
CA ARG A 49 -16.69 -10.82 -7.57
C ARG A 49 -16.04 -10.11 -6.40
N TRP A 50 -14.75 -10.40 -6.19
CA TRP A 50 -13.91 -9.71 -5.21
C TRP A 50 -12.77 -9.02 -5.90
N LYS A 51 -12.46 -7.83 -5.42
CA LYS A 51 -11.27 -7.11 -5.79
C LYS A 51 -10.53 -6.70 -4.53
N TYR A 52 -9.22 -6.67 -4.61
CA TYR A 52 -8.35 -6.27 -3.51
C TYR A 52 -7.30 -5.30 -4.00
N LEU A 53 -6.94 -4.34 -3.15
CA LEU A 53 -5.77 -3.48 -3.32
C LEU A 53 -4.72 -3.83 -2.26
N SER A 54 -3.49 -3.99 -2.72
CA SER A 54 -2.31 -4.21 -1.88
C SER A 54 -1.20 -3.23 -2.22
N PHE A 55 -0.37 -2.95 -1.23
CA PHE A 55 0.92 -2.30 -1.44
C PHE A 55 1.96 -3.33 -1.84
N GLY A 56 2.84 -3.00 -2.78
CA GLY A 56 3.97 -3.84 -3.11
C GLY A 56 5.19 -3.04 -3.53
N VAL A 57 6.36 -3.63 -3.30
CA VAL A 57 7.66 -3.06 -3.65
C VAL A 57 8.39 -4.01 -4.58
N ALA A 58 9.04 -3.47 -5.59
CA ALA A 58 9.95 -4.22 -6.45
C ALA A 58 11.26 -3.48 -6.65
N THR A 59 12.32 -4.25 -6.87
CA THR A 59 13.65 -3.73 -7.21
C THR A 59 14.01 -4.21 -8.60
N HIS A 60 14.27 -3.27 -9.51
CA HIS A 60 14.81 -3.58 -10.82
C HIS A 60 16.32 -3.85 -10.70
N ARG A 61 16.68 -5.13 -10.62
CA ARG A 61 18.07 -5.55 -10.31
C ARG A 61 19.12 -5.10 -11.33
N ALA A 62 18.74 -4.89 -12.59
CA ALA A 62 19.70 -4.51 -13.63
C ALA A 62 20.16 -3.04 -13.53
N GLU A 63 19.29 -2.16 -13.04
CA GLU A 63 19.56 -0.71 -12.94
C GLU A 63 19.50 -0.19 -11.50
N ASP A 64 19.35 -1.11 -10.53
CA ASP A 64 19.35 -0.86 -9.08
C ASP A 64 18.41 0.26 -8.62
N TRP A 65 17.21 0.33 -9.20
CA TRP A 65 16.15 1.22 -8.74
C TRP A 65 14.98 0.45 -8.12
N THR A 66 14.31 1.12 -7.19
CA THR A 66 13.17 0.57 -6.45
C THR A 66 11.90 1.31 -6.80
N VAL A 67 10.78 0.60 -6.75
CA VAL A 67 9.47 1.18 -6.95
C VAL A 67 8.49 0.61 -5.95
N ALA A 68 7.61 1.48 -5.46
CA ALA A 68 6.42 1.08 -4.74
C ALA A 68 5.19 1.31 -5.61
N CYS A 69 4.29 0.34 -5.61
CA CYS A 69 3.07 0.34 -6.39
C CYS A 69 1.88 -0.05 -5.53
N LEU A 70 0.70 0.35 -5.99
CA LEU A 70 -0.57 -0.22 -5.60
C LEU A 70 -0.93 -1.29 -6.64
N LEU A 71 -1.23 -2.49 -6.16
CA LEU A 71 -1.55 -3.65 -6.98
C LEU A 71 -2.99 -4.07 -6.73
N LYS A 72 -3.69 -4.37 -7.81
CA LYS A 72 -5.03 -4.95 -7.80
C LYS A 72 -4.94 -6.45 -8.00
N SER A 73 -5.73 -7.21 -7.26
CA SER A 73 -6.10 -8.57 -7.61
C SER A 73 -7.62 -8.71 -7.71
N GLU A 74 -8.10 -9.62 -8.57
CA GLU A 74 -9.51 -9.88 -8.79
C GLU A 74 -9.77 -11.40 -8.75
N SER A 75 -10.92 -11.80 -8.24
CA SER A 75 -11.36 -13.19 -8.26
C SER A 75 -12.86 -13.25 -8.43
N VAL A 76 -13.34 -14.25 -9.17
CA VAL A 76 -14.77 -14.46 -9.43
C VAL A 76 -15.10 -15.90 -9.08
N CYS A 77 -16.22 -16.12 -8.39
CA CYS A 77 -16.79 -17.45 -8.25
C CYS A 77 -18.29 -17.47 -8.55
N GLN A 78 -18.81 -18.64 -8.89
CA GLN A 78 -20.25 -18.86 -9.01
C GLN A 78 -20.80 -19.21 -7.63
N SER A 79 -21.71 -18.38 -7.10
CA SER A 79 -22.40 -18.69 -5.84
C SER A 79 -23.78 -18.05 -5.79
N ARG A 80 -24.82 -18.89 -5.66
CA ARG A 80 -26.22 -18.47 -5.47
C ARG A 80 -26.45 -17.78 -4.13
N ASN A 81 -25.67 -18.14 -3.10
CA ASN A 81 -25.73 -17.58 -1.75
C ASN A 81 -24.29 -17.27 -1.28
N CYS A 82 -23.74 -16.14 -1.75
CA CYS A 82 -22.34 -15.80 -1.44
C CYS A 82 -22.19 -15.38 0.04
N GLY A 83 -21.81 -16.30 0.92
CA GLY A 83 -21.52 -16.05 2.35
C GLY A 83 -20.10 -15.52 2.62
N HIS A 84 -19.40 -15.06 1.58
CA HIS A 84 -18.02 -14.64 1.70
C HIS A 84 -17.91 -13.27 2.37
N VAL A 85 -17.17 -13.23 3.48
CA VAL A 85 -16.81 -11.98 4.16
C VAL A 85 -15.49 -11.48 3.59
N LEU A 86 -15.45 -10.20 3.22
CA LEU A 86 -14.22 -9.53 2.82
C LEU A 86 -13.27 -9.48 4.04
N ASN A 87 -12.22 -10.29 4.00
CA ASN A 87 -11.25 -10.37 5.08
C ASN A 87 -9.91 -9.80 4.60
N LEU A 88 -9.55 -8.62 5.10
CA LEU A 88 -8.29 -7.93 4.80
C LEU A 88 -7.16 -8.36 5.75
N GLU A 89 -7.48 -8.94 6.90
CA GLU A 89 -6.51 -9.35 7.93
C GLU A 89 -5.90 -10.73 7.65
N ARG A 90 -6.63 -11.60 6.95
CA ARG A 90 -6.12 -12.91 6.51
C ARG A 90 -5.45 -12.74 5.15
N GLY A 91 -4.12 -12.92 5.12
CA GLY A 91 -3.34 -12.98 3.89
C GLY A 91 -3.85 -14.09 2.98
N ARG A 92 -4.71 -13.73 2.02
CA ARG A 92 -5.06 -14.60 0.90
C ARG A 92 -3.95 -14.49 -0.13
N ARG A 93 -3.44 -15.63 -0.59
CA ARG A 93 -2.49 -15.67 -1.71
C ARG A 93 -3.27 -15.51 -3.01
N PHE A 94 -3.14 -14.33 -3.62
CA PHE A 94 -3.64 -14.10 -4.96
C PHE A 94 -2.54 -14.36 -5.98
N GLN A 95 -2.88 -15.05 -7.06
CA GLN A 95 -1.91 -15.45 -8.09
C GLN A 95 -1.73 -14.37 -9.16
N GLU A 96 -2.78 -13.59 -9.42
CA GLU A 96 -2.80 -12.58 -10.47
C GLU A 96 -2.88 -11.18 -9.86
N TRP A 97 -1.91 -10.36 -10.23
CA TRP A 97 -1.81 -8.97 -9.80
C TRP A 97 -1.63 -8.06 -11.01
N THR A 98 -2.21 -6.87 -10.93
CA THR A 98 -2.05 -5.80 -11.92
C THR A 98 -1.66 -4.52 -11.20
N VAL A 99 -0.66 -3.80 -11.70
CA VAL A 99 -0.30 -2.50 -11.14
C VAL A 99 -1.38 -1.48 -11.53
N VAL A 100 -1.94 -0.76 -10.54
CA VAL A 100 -2.97 0.27 -10.78
C VAL A 100 -2.49 1.68 -10.50
N ALA A 101 -1.44 1.84 -9.70
CA ALA A 101 -0.77 3.12 -9.50
C ALA A 101 0.66 2.93 -9.00
N ARG A 102 1.51 3.91 -9.31
CA ARG A 102 2.85 4.07 -8.74
C ARG A 102 2.83 5.08 -7.61
N LEU A 103 3.51 4.75 -6.53
CA LEU A 103 3.75 5.66 -5.42
C LEU A 103 5.06 6.40 -5.67
N TRP A 104 4.95 7.58 -6.30
CA TRP A 104 6.10 8.39 -6.67
C TRP A 104 6.89 8.84 -5.44
N GLY A 105 8.21 9.02 -5.58
CA GLY A 105 9.08 9.49 -4.51
C GLY A 105 9.36 8.47 -3.41
N PHE A 106 8.83 7.24 -3.51
CA PHE A 106 9.23 6.14 -2.64
C PHE A 106 10.74 5.92 -2.75
N GLN A 107 11.37 5.71 -1.59
CA GLN A 107 12.76 5.31 -1.47
C GLN A 107 12.79 4.04 -0.63
N GLU A 108 13.48 3.01 -1.10
CA GLU A 108 13.73 1.83 -0.30
C GLU A 108 14.64 2.17 0.90
N SER A 109 14.44 1.47 2.02
CA SER A 109 15.30 1.63 3.18
C SER A 109 16.65 0.97 2.93
N THR A 110 17.73 1.71 3.10
CA THR A 110 19.11 1.17 3.05
C THR A 110 19.56 0.55 4.38
N ASN A 111 18.65 0.43 5.36
CA ASN A 111 18.94 -0.05 6.71
C ASN A 111 18.18 -1.35 7.02
N SER A 112 18.64 -2.06 8.04
CA SER A 112 18.08 -3.35 8.47
C SER A 112 16.66 -3.27 9.04
N LEU A 113 16.16 -2.08 9.37
CA LEU A 113 14.81 -1.91 9.94
C LEU A 113 13.71 -2.01 8.88
N GLY A 114 14.04 -1.84 7.59
CA GLY A 114 13.03 -1.86 6.53
C GLY A 114 12.12 -0.63 6.55
N CYS A 115 11.24 -0.53 5.58
CA CYS A 115 10.14 0.43 5.60
C CYS A 115 9.00 -0.05 6.52
N LYS A 116 8.32 0.87 7.20
CA LYS A 116 7.06 0.60 7.92
C LYS A 116 5.89 1.14 7.12
N VAL A 117 4.92 0.30 6.83
CA VAL A 117 3.77 0.63 5.99
C VAL A 117 2.50 0.59 6.83
N ALA A 118 1.64 1.57 6.65
CA ALA A 118 0.31 1.61 7.25
C ALA A 118 -0.70 2.14 6.23
N ALA A 119 -1.91 1.58 6.23
CA ALA A 119 -3.04 2.10 5.47
C ALA A 119 -4.12 2.57 6.44
N SER A 120 -4.88 3.59 6.05
CA SER A 120 -6.04 4.03 6.81
C SER A 120 -7.20 3.03 6.69
N LYS A 121 -8.16 3.09 7.60
CA LYS A 121 -9.22 2.07 7.71
C LYS A 121 -10.06 1.92 6.43
N ARG A 122 -10.34 3.03 5.72
CA ARG A 122 -11.04 3.01 4.42
C ARG A 122 -10.09 2.89 3.23
N GLY A 123 -8.77 2.74 3.45
CA GLY A 123 -7.78 2.67 2.38
C GLY A 123 -7.60 3.97 1.61
N THR A 124 -8.07 5.10 2.15
CA THR A 124 -7.95 6.42 1.50
C THR A 124 -6.58 7.06 1.69
N ARG A 125 -5.75 6.49 2.55
CA ARG A 125 -4.36 6.90 2.77
C ARG A 125 -3.46 5.68 2.89
N ILE A 126 -2.25 5.81 2.36
CA ILE A 126 -1.15 4.91 2.67
C ILE A 126 0.05 5.73 3.13
N ALA A 127 0.68 5.28 4.21
CA ALA A 127 1.84 5.91 4.81
C ALA A 127 2.99 4.92 4.85
N VAL A 128 4.18 5.39 4.47
CA VAL A 128 5.41 4.62 4.51
C VAL A 128 6.46 5.42 5.27
N ALA A 129 6.90 4.91 6.42
CA ALA A 129 8.08 5.43 7.10
C ALA A 129 9.32 4.71 6.57
N ASN A 130 10.27 5.50 6.06
CA ASN A 130 11.63 5.06 5.76
C ASN A 130 12.60 5.86 6.63
N TRP A 131 13.14 5.21 7.65
CA TRP A 131 14.06 5.80 8.62
C TRP A 131 13.49 7.07 9.27
N LYS A 132 13.97 8.24 8.85
CA LYS A 132 13.59 9.58 9.35
C LYS A 132 12.57 10.30 8.47
N ARG A 133 12.14 9.71 7.36
CA ARG A 133 11.15 10.30 6.44
C ARG A 133 9.86 9.50 6.49
N LEU A 134 8.76 10.22 6.46
CA LEU A 134 7.41 9.67 6.38
C LEU A 134 6.76 10.17 5.09
N TYR A 135 6.40 9.24 4.22
CA TYR A 135 5.70 9.50 2.96
C TYR A 135 4.24 9.14 3.14
N ILE A 136 3.32 10.01 2.70
CA ILE A 136 1.88 9.80 2.84
C ILE A 136 1.21 10.10 1.51
N TRP A 137 0.54 9.11 0.92
CA TRP A 137 -0.20 9.26 -0.33
C TRP A 137 -1.70 9.27 -0.04
N ALA A 138 -2.41 10.18 -0.71
CA ALA A 138 -3.87 10.23 -0.75
C ALA A 138 -4.40 9.39 -1.91
N LEU A 139 -5.37 8.54 -1.61
CA LEU A 139 -5.93 7.54 -2.51
C LEU A 139 -7.43 7.74 -2.65
N GLU A 140 -7.96 7.48 -3.85
CA GLU A 140 -9.37 7.18 -4.09
C GLU A 140 -9.46 5.67 -4.40
N PRO A 141 -9.67 4.83 -3.38
CA PRO A 141 -9.52 3.39 -3.52
C PRO A 141 -10.54 2.78 -4.49
N ASP A 142 -11.77 3.32 -4.56
CA ASP A 142 -12.80 2.86 -5.50
C ASP A 142 -12.43 3.17 -6.95
N ALA A 143 -11.79 4.32 -7.21
CA ALA A 143 -11.27 4.61 -8.53
C ALA A 143 -10.10 3.68 -8.89
N LEU A 144 -9.14 3.48 -7.97
CA LEU A 144 -7.97 2.64 -8.23
C LEU A 144 -8.33 1.17 -8.46
N ILE A 145 -9.25 0.61 -7.67
CA ILE A 145 -9.63 -0.79 -7.76
C ILE A 145 -10.39 -1.11 -9.06
N GLU A 146 -11.05 -0.10 -9.63
CA GLU A 146 -11.71 -0.15 -10.93
C GLU A 146 -10.81 0.36 -12.07
N GLN A 147 -9.49 0.44 -11.85
CA GLN A 147 -8.51 0.87 -12.85
C GLN A 147 -8.85 2.25 -13.46
N ASN A 148 -9.39 3.14 -12.62
CA ASN A 148 -9.81 4.49 -12.97
C ASN A 148 -10.86 4.56 -14.09
N GLY A 149 -11.74 3.55 -14.18
CA GLY A 149 -12.83 3.52 -15.16
C GLY A 149 -13.84 4.67 -15.03
N ASN A 150 -13.88 5.34 -13.89
CA ASN A 150 -14.71 6.53 -13.65
C ASN A 150 -14.01 7.87 -14.00
N GLY A 151 -12.73 7.84 -14.39
CA GLY A 151 -11.97 9.04 -14.73
C GLY A 151 -11.66 9.98 -13.56
N PHE A 152 -11.71 9.48 -12.30
CA PHE A 152 -11.36 10.28 -11.12
C PHE A 152 -9.94 10.87 -11.20
N TYR A 153 -8.98 10.05 -11.63
CA TYR A 153 -7.62 10.49 -11.88
C TYR A 153 -7.50 11.04 -13.32
N PRO A 154 -7.17 12.32 -13.51
CA PRO A 154 -7.09 12.93 -14.84
C PRO A 154 -5.89 12.40 -15.63
N PRO A 155 -5.87 12.55 -16.98
CA PRO A 155 -4.72 12.16 -17.79
C PRO A 155 -3.39 12.77 -17.32
N SER A 156 -3.42 13.97 -16.75
CA SER A 156 -2.23 14.66 -16.21
C SER A 156 -1.62 13.99 -14.98
N SER A 157 -2.32 13.06 -14.33
CA SER A 157 -1.75 12.27 -13.23
C SER A 157 -1.08 10.98 -13.70
N ARG A 158 -1.02 10.72 -15.02
CA ARG A 158 -0.38 9.53 -15.57
C ARG A 158 1.08 9.79 -15.92
N SER A 159 1.90 8.76 -15.82
CA SER A 159 3.28 8.76 -16.27
C SER A 159 3.34 8.82 -17.79
N GLU A 160 4.10 9.77 -18.34
CA GLU A 160 4.34 9.86 -19.80
C GLU A 160 4.97 8.58 -20.38
N ARG A 161 5.70 7.82 -19.54
CA ARG A 161 6.48 6.65 -19.99
C ARG A 161 5.72 5.33 -19.94
N CYS A 162 4.68 5.22 -19.12
CA CYS A 162 4.09 3.92 -18.76
C CYS A 162 2.55 3.96 -18.65
N ASP A 163 1.91 5.10 -18.94
CA ASP A 163 0.46 5.33 -18.84
C ASP A 163 -0.17 4.99 -17.46
N MET A 164 0.67 4.78 -16.45
CA MET A 164 0.28 4.42 -15.11
C MET A 164 0.00 5.67 -14.28
N ILE A 165 -1.01 5.62 -13.40
CA ILE A 165 -1.31 6.69 -12.45
C ILE A 165 -0.13 6.87 -11.49
N GLU A 166 0.40 8.08 -11.40
CA GLU A 166 1.47 8.44 -10.47
C GLU A 166 0.91 9.27 -9.30
N LEU A 167 0.96 8.68 -8.11
CA LEU A 167 0.51 9.32 -6.89
C LEU A 167 1.71 9.96 -6.19
N ARG A 168 1.57 11.25 -5.86
CA ARG A 168 2.63 12.02 -5.19
C ARG A 168 2.38 12.09 -3.68
N PRO A 169 3.43 11.90 -2.85
CA PRO A 169 3.29 11.93 -1.41
C PRO A 169 3.40 13.34 -0.86
N ILE A 170 2.79 13.54 0.30
CA ILE A 170 3.28 14.52 1.27
C ILE A 170 4.44 13.86 2.03
N VAL A 171 5.56 14.58 2.18
CA VAL A 171 6.75 14.10 2.87
C VAL A 171 6.95 14.87 4.16
N LEU A 172 7.03 14.16 5.28
CA LEU A 172 7.24 14.70 6.62
C LEU A 172 8.57 14.18 7.19
N SER A 173 9.25 15.00 8.00
CA SER A 173 10.39 14.53 8.81
C SER A 173 9.88 13.94 10.12
N LEU A 174 10.43 12.78 10.50
CA LEU A 174 10.21 12.14 11.79
C LEU A 174 11.23 12.63 12.83
N ASP A 175 12.43 13.04 12.40
CA ASP A 175 13.60 13.31 13.24
C ASP A 175 13.88 12.22 14.30
N ALA A 176 13.43 11.00 14.03
CA ALA A 176 13.42 9.84 14.92
C ALA A 176 13.33 8.55 14.08
N VAL A 177 13.77 7.43 14.62
CA VAL A 177 13.67 6.11 13.99
C VAL A 177 12.28 5.54 14.25
N CYS A 178 11.51 5.24 13.20
CA CYS A 178 10.17 4.68 13.31
C CYS A 178 10.21 3.14 13.42
N PHE A 179 9.70 2.61 14.53
CA PHE A 179 9.56 1.17 14.75
C PHE A 179 8.20 0.63 14.31
N LYS A 180 7.13 1.41 14.52
CA LYS A 180 5.76 1.03 14.16
C LYS A 180 5.00 2.25 13.67
N LEU A 181 4.15 2.04 12.67
CA LEU A 181 3.31 3.06 12.05
C LEU A 181 1.88 2.54 11.97
N GLN A 182 0.90 3.36 12.32
CA GLN A 182 -0.51 2.95 12.31
C GLN A 182 -1.44 4.17 12.21
N PHE A 183 -2.46 4.09 11.34
CA PHE A 183 -3.58 5.03 11.36
C PHE A 183 -4.53 4.68 12.52
N THR A 184 -5.12 5.71 13.15
CA THR A 184 -6.15 5.49 14.18
C THR A 184 -7.49 5.10 13.53
N HIS A 185 -8.57 5.09 14.32
CA HIS A 185 -9.92 4.95 13.76
C HIS A 185 -10.34 6.13 12.86
N ASN A 186 -9.65 7.27 12.95
CA ASN A 186 -9.82 8.41 12.06
C ASN A 186 -8.84 8.29 10.87
N GLU A 187 -9.35 8.47 9.65
CA GLU A 187 -8.55 8.33 8.41
C GLU A 187 -7.37 9.30 8.32
N ASN A 188 -7.47 10.44 9.00
CA ASN A 188 -6.49 11.50 8.93
C ASN A 188 -5.52 11.47 10.12
N GLU A 189 -5.63 10.52 11.03
CA GLU A 189 -4.78 10.48 12.21
C GLU A 189 -3.77 9.34 12.09
N LEU A 190 -2.50 9.69 12.18
CA LEU A 190 -1.38 8.77 12.04
C LEU A 190 -0.53 8.79 13.30
N VAL A 191 -0.18 7.61 13.79
CA VAL A 191 0.68 7.42 14.96
C VAL A 191 1.92 6.66 14.55
N ALA A 192 3.08 7.15 15.00
CA ALA A 192 4.34 6.42 14.94
C ALA A 192 4.90 6.17 16.34
N ILE A 193 5.38 4.96 16.57
CA ILE A 193 6.21 4.65 17.73
C ILE A 193 7.66 4.79 17.29
N THR A 194 8.40 5.68 17.94
CA THR A 194 9.78 6.01 17.59
C THR A 194 10.73 5.81 18.77
N ASP A 195 12.04 5.85 18.50
CA ASP A 195 13.10 5.89 19.52
C ASP A 195 13.06 7.13 20.42
N ARG A 196 12.27 8.14 20.05
CA ARG A 196 12.06 9.38 20.82
C ARG A 196 10.65 9.47 21.42
N GLY A 197 9.94 8.35 21.48
CA GLY A 197 8.57 8.25 22.00
C GLY A 197 7.52 8.21 20.90
N ILE A 198 6.26 8.45 21.29
CA ILE A 198 5.13 8.42 20.38
C ILE A 198 5.03 9.76 19.65
N VAL A 199 4.79 9.70 18.34
CA VAL A 199 4.52 10.87 17.51
C VAL A 199 3.17 10.70 16.84
N TYR A 200 2.41 11.80 16.79
CA TYR A 200 1.07 11.87 16.23
C TYR A 200 1.03 12.92 15.12
N TRP A 201 0.25 12.67 14.07
CA TRP A 201 -0.06 13.64 13.03
C TRP A 201 -1.56 13.64 12.70
N ASP A 202 -2.10 14.83 12.47
CA ASP A 202 -3.32 15.02 11.69
C ASP A 202 -2.92 15.40 10.26
N VAL A 203 -3.25 14.54 9.30
CA VAL A 203 -2.92 14.64 7.87
C VAL A 203 -4.14 15.01 7.02
N GLY A 204 -5.16 15.59 7.64
CA GLY A 204 -6.31 16.17 6.94
C GLY A 204 -5.93 17.39 6.10
N PRO A 205 -6.84 17.90 5.26
CA PRO A 205 -6.59 19.08 4.41
C PRO A 205 -6.27 20.36 5.20
N PHE A 206 -6.70 20.43 6.45
CA PHE A 206 -6.36 21.51 7.40
C PHE A 206 -5.38 21.05 8.49
N GLY A 207 -4.88 19.81 8.37
CA GLY A 207 -3.99 19.19 9.34
C GLY A 207 -2.72 20.01 9.47
N ARG A 208 -2.48 20.55 10.66
CA ARG A 208 -1.16 21.02 11.05
C ARG A 208 -0.42 19.82 11.61
N GLY A 209 0.80 19.56 11.14
CA GLY A 209 1.67 18.54 11.71
C GLY A 209 2.02 18.86 13.17
N GLN A 210 1.11 18.56 14.10
CA GLN A 210 1.33 18.76 15.52
C GLN A 210 2.05 17.54 16.05
N ARG A 211 3.37 17.63 16.16
CA ARG A 211 4.17 16.69 16.93
C ARG A 211 3.77 16.80 18.40
N LYS A 212 2.83 15.97 18.84
CA LYS A 212 2.65 15.67 20.26
C LYS A 212 3.58 14.53 20.61
N THR A 213 4.72 14.86 21.21
CA THR A 213 5.58 13.87 21.83
C THR A 213 5.09 13.65 23.25
N GLN A 214 4.55 12.45 23.50
CA GLN A 214 4.19 12.03 24.85
C GLN A 214 5.26 11.05 25.32
N GLN A 215 5.98 11.39 26.38
CA GLN A 215 6.85 10.46 27.07
C GLN A 215 5.97 9.51 27.88
N LEU A 216 6.10 8.21 27.64
CA LEU A 216 5.53 7.20 28.51
C LEU A 216 6.36 7.22 29.80
N VAL A 217 5.80 7.75 30.88
CA VAL A 217 6.36 7.56 32.22
C VAL A 217 6.02 6.13 32.60
N ILE A 218 7.04 5.27 32.68
CA ILE A 218 6.96 3.88 33.17
C ILE A 218 7.22 3.89 34.66
#